data_AF-A0A2T4B9H9-F1
#
_entry.id   AF-A0A2T4B9H9-F1
#
_cell.length_a   1.000
_cell.length_b   1.000
_cell.length_c   1.000
_cell.angle_alpha   90.00
_cell.angle_beta   90.00
_cell.angle_gamma   90.00
#
_symmetry.space_group_name_H-M   'P 1'
#
loop_
_entity.id
_entity.type
_entity.pdbx_description
1 polymer ?
#
loop_
_entity_poly.entity_id
_entity_poly.type
_entity_poly.pdbx_seq_one_letter_code
_entity_poly.pdbx_strand_id
1 'polypeptide(L)'
;MQAKRLLAALLAASVAQAAPIEFDDSKIFVVSQKPALASSPYKPQAKSATLLANVTDPDLSRDSCGSVKMGNRTLWTCRDTSIRIPDTDQYGFVFANSAGWTDYHQDGAPNIQESGPVGAGSDGTNSILLMQGPRPTLPAFYPLGPNMCPNSGMCADGATRWTSWPDSPPMVADTAQDGTVTAYTWVSNNHMSSTTLEVLIPQPSTTLYKMTYTPDANPDVLPAVTTVDVDFWAEHEIQYGTYGNVVKGEYAYLYGLMKPGGVALARVPVDSIEDKSKYEYYVLGNWTRTKPTIDNAAAAAVPNAGTTGQGTFYYSERAQSYVWIGQASPSVWADFYVTTAPSAEGPWTTPYLLYSGPNGDGDLPSYSLQAHPDLLREYDDGIYLTWTQYFKPSTYTAYVTPLVYVSFV
;
A
#
# COMPACT_ATOMS: atom_id res chain seq x y z
N MET A 1 -50.83 43.87 -58.53
CA MET A 1 -50.33 43.15 -59.70
C MET A 1 -50.10 41.69 -59.28
N GLN A 2 -50.77 40.76 -59.99
CA GLN A 2 -50.60 39.28 -60.08
C GLN A 2 -49.60 38.57 -59.14
N ALA A 3 -49.79 37.34 -58.61
CA ALA A 3 -50.84 36.32 -58.60
C ALA A 3 -50.30 35.10 -57.78
N LYS A 4 -51.20 34.36 -57.09
CA LYS A 4 -51.25 32.86 -56.94
C LYS A 4 -50.04 32.16 -56.25
N ARG A 5 -50.13 31.25 -55.26
CA ARG A 5 -50.97 30.05 -54.98
C ARG A 5 -50.67 29.62 -53.52
N LEU A 6 -51.67 29.34 -52.67
CA LEU A 6 -52.30 28.03 -52.38
C LEU A 6 -51.36 26.93 -51.80
N LEU A 7 -51.44 26.69 -50.49
CA LEU A 7 -51.92 25.41 -49.92
C LEU A 7 -52.40 25.57 -48.47
N ALA A 8 -53.63 25.11 -48.21
CA ALA A 8 -54.29 24.89 -46.91
C ALA A 8 -53.67 23.65 -46.19
N ALA A 9 -53.87 23.33 -44.90
CA ALA A 9 -54.93 23.58 -43.92
C ALA A 9 -54.27 23.50 -42.49
N LEU A 10 -54.58 24.32 -41.47
CA LEU A 10 -55.78 24.36 -40.59
C LEU A 10 -56.17 22.96 -40.08
N LEU A 11 -56.45 22.67 -38.81
CA LEU A 11 -56.49 23.37 -37.52
C LEU A 11 -56.88 22.25 -36.50
N ALA A 12 -56.38 22.24 -35.26
CA ALA A 12 -57.17 21.95 -34.06
C ALA A 12 -56.31 21.83 -32.80
N ALA A 13 -56.73 22.57 -31.78
CA ALA A 13 -56.24 22.54 -30.42
C ALA A 13 -56.96 21.48 -29.58
N SER A 14 -56.29 20.95 -28.55
CA SER A 14 -56.86 20.58 -27.23
C SER A 14 -55.74 19.99 -26.36
N VAL A 15 -55.31 20.68 -25.31
CA VAL A 15 -55.72 20.49 -23.90
C VAL A 15 -55.40 19.09 -23.35
N ALA A 16 -54.61 19.14 -22.28
CA ALA A 16 -54.19 18.10 -21.35
C ALA A 16 -55.10 16.87 -21.21
N GLN A 17 -54.49 15.70 -21.33
CA GLN A 17 -54.71 14.55 -20.46
C GLN A 17 -53.43 13.71 -20.48
N ALA A 18 -52.66 13.77 -19.40
CA ALA A 18 -51.64 12.77 -19.14
C ALA A 18 -52.38 11.45 -18.90
N ALA A 19 -52.18 10.49 -19.80
CA ALA A 19 -52.62 9.12 -19.56
C ALA A 19 -51.87 8.58 -18.33
N PRO A 20 -52.53 7.79 -17.46
CA PRO A 20 -51.83 7.05 -16.42
C PRO A 20 -50.84 6.11 -17.11
N ILE A 21 -49.57 6.19 -16.72
CA ILE A 21 -48.58 5.19 -17.06
C ILE A 21 -49.02 3.92 -16.32
N GLU A 22 -49.58 2.96 -17.06
CA GLU A 22 -49.74 1.58 -16.59
C GLU A 22 -48.34 1.04 -16.28
N PHE A 23 -48.07 0.83 -15.00
CA PHE A 23 -46.92 0.05 -14.58
C PHE A 23 -47.21 -1.41 -14.95
N ASP A 24 -46.43 -1.93 -15.88
CA ASP A 24 -46.37 -3.36 -16.17
C ASP A 24 -45.77 -4.07 -14.93
N ASP A 25 -46.64 -4.76 -14.18
CA ASP A 25 -46.32 -5.56 -12.99
C ASP A 25 -45.50 -6.83 -13.31
N SER A 26 -44.99 -7.00 -14.54
CA SER A 26 -44.12 -8.11 -14.90
C SER A 26 -42.61 -7.81 -14.84
N LYS A 27 -42.20 -6.70 -14.20
CA LYS A 27 -40.79 -6.54 -13.82
C LYS A 27 -40.42 -7.61 -12.80
N ILE A 28 -39.74 -8.64 -13.29
CA ILE A 28 -38.94 -9.56 -12.49
C ILE A 28 -37.93 -8.68 -11.74
N PHE A 29 -38.26 -8.36 -10.49
CA PHE A 29 -37.27 -7.98 -9.52
C PHE A 29 -36.41 -9.21 -9.33
N VAL A 30 -35.27 -9.25 -10.02
CA VAL A 30 -34.13 -9.99 -9.49
C VAL A 30 -33.76 -9.23 -8.22
N VAL A 31 -34.43 -9.59 -7.13
CA VAL A 31 -33.85 -9.44 -5.81
C VAL A 31 -32.56 -10.22 -5.93
N SER A 32 -31.44 -9.52 -6.17
CA SER A 32 -30.14 -10.05 -5.87
C SER A 32 -30.22 -10.37 -4.40
N GLN A 33 -30.51 -11.64 -4.09
CA GLN A 33 -30.29 -12.14 -2.75
C GLN A 33 -28.83 -11.85 -2.50
N LYS A 34 -28.56 -10.86 -1.63
CA LYS A 34 -27.27 -10.69 -0.99
C LYS A 34 -26.84 -12.12 -0.64
N PRO A 35 -25.81 -12.68 -1.28
CA PRO A 35 -25.45 -14.07 -1.07
C PRO A 35 -25.38 -14.25 0.44
N ALA A 36 -26.16 -15.20 0.96
CA ALA A 36 -26.01 -15.58 2.35
C ALA A 36 -24.52 -15.85 2.53
N LEU A 37 -23.85 -15.03 3.36
CA LEU A 37 -22.43 -15.13 3.65
C LEU A 37 -22.12 -16.61 3.81
N ALA A 38 -21.35 -17.16 2.87
CA ALA A 38 -20.93 -18.54 2.95
C ALA A 38 -20.32 -18.71 4.34
N SER A 39 -20.84 -19.65 5.14
CA SER A 39 -20.47 -19.83 6.55
C SER A 39 -19.01 -20.25 6.76
N SER A 40 -18.23 -20.31 5.70
CA SER A 40 -16.82 -20.65 5.70
C SER A 40 -16.00 -19.39 5.42
N PRO A 41 -14.97 -19.09 6.21
CA PRO A 41 -14.10 -17.95 5.96
C PRO A 41 -13.48 -18.07 4.56
N TYR A 42 -13.41 -16.94 3.85
CA TYR A 42 -12.73 -16.86 2.55
C TYR A 42 -11.30 -17.37 2.69
N LYS A 43 -10.92 -18.39 1.92
CA LYS A 43 -9.60 -19.04 2.05
C LYS A 43 -8.93 -19.12 0.67
N PRO A 44 -8.31 -18.03 0.19
CA PRO A 44 -7.66 -18.03 -1.12
C PRO A 44 -6.57 -19.09 -1.17
N GLN A 45 -6.54 -19.86 -2.26
CA GLN A 45 -5.48 -20.82 -2.54
C GLN A 45 -4.84 -20.45 -3.87
N ALA A 46 -3.51 -20.51 -3.94
CA ALA A 46 -2.81 -20.27 -5.19
C ALA A 46 -3.15 -21.38 -6.20
N LYS A 47 -3.71 -20.98 -7.35
CA LYS A 47 -3.93 -21.84 -8.52
C LYS A 47 -2.69 -21.89 -9.41
N SER A 48 -2.07 -20.73 -9.62
CA SER A 48 -0.84 -20.55 -10.39
C SER A 48 -0.14 -19.27 -9.94
N ALA A 49 1.16 -19.19 -10.19
CA ALA A 49 1.97 -18.00 -9.95
C ALA A 49 2.88 -17.77 -11.16
N THR A 50 2.89 -16.53 -11.66
CA THR A 50 3.68 -16.14 -12.82
C THR A 50 4.57 -14.96 -12.44
N LEU A 51 5.88 -15.12 -12.56
CA LEU A 51 6.83 -14.01 -12.51
C LEU A 51 6.67 -13.18 -13.79
N LEU A 52 6.30 -11.91 -13.64
CA LEU A 52 5.94 -11.05 -14.77
C LEU A 52 7.05 -10.09 -15.15
N ALA A 53 7.69 -9.47 -14.15
CA ALA A 53 8.66 -8.40 -14.35
C ALA A 53 9.45 -8.14 -13.06
N ASN A 54 10.44 -7.26 -13.14
CA ASN A 54 10.97 -6.56 -11.96
C ASN A 54 10.36 -5.15 -11.87
N VAL A 55 9.87 -4.74 -10.71
CA VAL A 55 9.46 -3.35 -10.45
C VAL A 55 10.71 -2.54 -10.18
N THR A 56 11.05 -1.58 -11.04
CA THR A 56 12.34 -0.89 -10.91
C THR A 56 12.38 0.46 -11.62
N ASP A 57 13.29 1.32 -11.15
CA ASP A 57 13.89 2.40 -11.93
C ASP A 57 15.35 1.98 -12.17
N PRO A 58 15.79 1.74 -13.41
CA PRO A 58 17.17 1.31 -13.67
C PRO A 58 18.26 2.25 -13.14
N ASP A 59 17.95 3.54 -12.92
CA ASP A 59 18.88 4.50 -12.34
C ASP A 59 18.89 4.51 -10.80
N LEU A 60 17.96 3.81 -10.14
CA LEU A 60 17.80 3.80 -8.68
C LEU A 60 17.68 2.39 -8.11
N SER A 61 18.56 2.02 -7.18
CA SER A 61 18.41 0.81 -6.37
C SER A 61 17.56 1.12 -5.15
N ARG A 62 16.30 0.68 -5.17
CA ARG A 62 15.31 0.95 -4.11
C ARG A 62 15.08 -0.29 -3.25
N ASP A 63 15.09 -0.10 -1.95
CA ASP A 63 14.82 -1.13 -0.95
C ASP A 63 13.35 -1.07 -0.51
N SER A 64 12.70 -2.22 -0.36
CA SER A 64 11.46 -2.39 0.41
C SER A 64 10.33 -1.44 0.01
N CYS A 65 9.74 -1.64 -1.16
CA CYS A 65 8.70 -0.76 -1.69
C CYS A 65 7.28 -1.26 -1.37
N GLY A 66 6.44 -0.39 -0.82
CA GLY A 66 4.98 -0.55 -0.77
C GLY A 66 4.31 0.29 -1.86
N SER A 67 3.07 -0.04 -2.23
CA SER A 67 2.37 0.73 -3.27
C SER A 67 0.90 0.99 -2.98
N VAL A 68 0.41 2.12 -3.49
CA VAL A 68 -1.00 2.51 -3.43
C VAL A 68 -1.44 3.18 -4.72
N LYS A 69 -2.71 3.03 -5.10
CA LYS A 69 -3.27 3.78 -6.23
C LYS A 69 -3.54 5.24 -5.85
N MET A 70 -3.06 6.18 -6.66
CA MET A 70 -3.45 7.59 -6.57
C MET A 70 -3.88 8.10 -7.94
N GLY A 71 -5.17 8.35 -8.12
CA GLY A 71 -5.74 8.67 -9.44
C GLY A 71 -5.60 7.50 -10.42
N ASN A 72 -4.97 7.75 -11.57
CA ASN A 72 -4.77 6.77 -12.64
C ASN A 72 -3.38 6.11 -12.63
N ARG A 73 -2.61 6.26 -11.56
CA ARG A 73 -1.24 5.73 -11.41
C ARG A 73 -1.08 5.05 -10.05
N THR A 74 -0.03 4.28 -9.90
CA THR A 74 0.35 3.68 -8.62
C THR A 74 1.59 4.37 -8.09
N LEU A 75 1.47 4.93 -6.89
CA LEU A 75 2.60 5.44 -6.14
C LEU A 75 3.30 4.27 -5.46
N TRP A 76 4.60 4.20 -5.63
CA TRP A 76 5.50 3.34 -4.87
C TRP A 76 6.27 4.21 -3.89
N THR A 77 6.29 3.80 -2.63
CA THR A 77 7.13 4.43 -1.61
C THR A 77 8.07 3.38 -1.06
N CYS A 78 9.36 3.68 -1.11
CA CYS A 78 10.43 2.75 -0.80
C CYS A 78 11.22 3.26 0.40
N ARG A 79 11.87 2.32 1.10
CA ARG A 79 12.91 2.62 2.09
C ARG A 79 14.18 3.09 1.36
N ASP A 80 15.34 2.73 1.89
CA ASP A 80 16.64 3.16 1.39
C ASP A 80 16.73 3.14 -0.13
N THR A 81 17.21 4.24 -0.70
CA THR A 81 17.34 4.39 -2.14
C THR A 81 18.73 4.87 -2.47
N SER A 82 19.43 4.15 -3.34
CA SER A 82 20.75 4.51 -3.84
C SER A 82 20.69 4.92 -5.30
N ILE A 83 21.42 5.97 -5.68
CA ILE A 83 21.48 6.44 -7.08
C ILE A 83 22.62 5.72 -7.80
N ARG A 84 22.37 5.31 -9.05
CA ARG A 84 23.41 4.79 -9.92
C ARG A 84 24.48 5.84 -10.19
N ILE A 85 25.75 5.48 -9.97
CA ILE A 85 26.88 6.33 -10.31
C ILE A 85 27.02 6.36 -11.84
N PRO A 86 27.06 7.56 -12.47
CA PRO A 86 27.14 7.68 -13.92
C PRO A 86 28.24 6.82 -14.54
N ASP A 87 27.95 6.21 -15.68
CA ASP A 87 28.88 5.35 -16.44
C ASP A 87 29.39 4.10 -15.69
N THR A 88 28.71 3.68 -14.62
CA THR A 88 29.04 2.46 -13.86
C THR A 88 27.80 1.64 -13.52
N ASP A 89 28.00 0.39 -13.07
CA ASP A 89 26.95 -0.46 -12.47
C ASP A 89 26.95 -0.40 -10.93
N GLN A 90 27.55 0.66 -10.37
CA GLN A 90 27.60 0.88 -8.93
C GLN A 90 26.51 1.86 -8.50
N TYR A 91 26.04 1.68 -7.28
CA TYR A 91 25.05 2.54 -6.64
C TYR A 91 25.67 3.19 -5.41
N GLY A 92 25.45 4.50 -5.26
CA GLY A 92 25.96 5.29 -4.16
C GLY A 92 24.97 6.34 -3.71
N PHE A 93 25.29 7.01 -2.60
CA PHE A 93 24.45 8.00 -1.92
C PHE A 93 23.06 7.44 -1.54
N VAL A 94 22.86 7.18 -0.24
CA VAL A 94 21.62 6.60 0.26
C VAL A 94 20.68 7.71 0.74
N PHE A 95 19.49 7.78 0.16
CA PHE A 95 18.34 8.49 0.72
C PHE A 95 17.60 7.55 1.66
N ALA A 96 17.12 8.06 2.80
CA ALA A 96 16.39 7.24 3.78
C ALA A 96 15.07 6.64 3.23
N ASN A 97 14.48 7.31 2.23
CA ASN A 97 13.30 6.85 1.50
C ASN A 97 13.18 7.62 0.18
N SER A 98 12.37 7.09 -0.73
CA SER A 98 12.00 7.77 -1.97
C SER A 98 10.63 7.30 -2.47
N ALA A 99 10.13 7.94 -3.52
CA ALA A 99 8.88 7.57 -4.15
C ALA A 99 8.98 7.61 -5.67
N GLY A 100 8.10 6.90 -6.35
CA GLY A 100 8.02 6.82 -7.80
C GLY A 100 6.65 6.32 -8.23
N TRP A 101 6.38 6.38 -9.52
CA TRP A 101 5.11 6.05 -10.14
C TRP A 101 5.26 4.87 -11.07
N THR A 102 4.25 4.02 -11.14
CA THR A 102 4.06 3.11 -12.28
C THR A 102 2.74 3.43 -12.95
N ASP A 103 2.72 3.30 -14.28
CA ASP A 103 1.52 3.54 -15.08
C ASP A 103 0.74 2.25 -15.35
N TYR A 104 -0.46 2.44 -15.87
CA TYR A 104 -1.34 1.37 -16.33
C TYR A 104 -1.53 1.45 -17.84
N HIS A 105 -1.81 0.31 -18.45
CA HIS A 105 -2.44 0.26 -19.76
C HIS A 105 -3.89 0.77 -19.71
N GLN A 106 -4.47 1.03 -20.87
CA GLN A 106 -5.86 1.49 -20.98
C GLN A 106 -6.89 0.49 -20.40
N ASP A 107 -6.55 -0.80 -20.37
CA ASP A 107 -7.38 -1.86 -19.78
C ASP A 107 -7.24 -1.97 -18.25
N GLY A 108 -6.42 -1.10 -17.64
CA GLY A 108 -6.15 -1.08 -16.20
C GLY A 108 -5.09 -2.08 -15.73
N ALA A 109 -4.43 -2.83 -16.63
CA ALA A 109 -3.33 -3.71 -16.24
C ALA A 109 -2.05 -2.88 -15.99
N PRO A 110 -1.15 -3.31 -15.09
CA PRO A 110 0.16 -2.66 -14.93
C PRO A 110 0.89 -2.58 -16.28
N ASN A 111 1.48 -1.43 -16.60
CA ASN A 111 2.18 -1.19 -17.87
C ASN A 111 3.57 -1.86 -17.88
N ILE A 112 3.58 -3.19 -17.99
CA ILE A 112 4.80 -3.99 -18.04
C ILE A 112 5.44 -3.84 -19.41
N GLN A 113 6.72 -3.44 -19.41
CA GLN A 113 7.54 -3.30 -20.60
C GLN A 113 8.33 -4.59 -20.80
N GLU A 114 8.39 -5.12 -22.03
CA GLU A 114 9.15 -6.35 -22.36
C GLU A 114 10.67 -6.17 -22.26
N SER A 115 11.14 -4.93 -22.21
CA SER A 115 12.54 -4.54 -22.01
C SER A 115 12.59 -3.14 -21.39
N GLY A 116 13.76 -2.75 -20.87
CA GLY A 116 13.99 -1.42 -20.32
C GLY A 116 15.45 -1.01 -20.37
N PRO A 117 15.82 0.17 -19.87
CA PRO A 117 17.22 0.54 -19.71
C PRO A 117 17.96 -0.44 -18.79
N VAL A 118 19.20 -0.77 -19.13
CA VAL A 118 20.08 -1.58 -18.26
C VAL A 118 20.34 -0.82 -16.96
N GLY A 119 20.22 -1.49 -15.81
CA GLY A 119 20.42 -0.89 -14.49
C GLY A 119 19.86 -1.77 -13.37
N ALA A 120 19.35 -1.16 -12.30
CA ALA A 120 18.80 -1.88 -11.15
C ALA A 120 17.61 -2.74 -11.60
N GLY A 121 17.61 -4.03 -11.28
CA GLY A 121 16.57 -4.97 -11.68
C GLY A 121 16.37 -5.15 -13.20
N SER A 122 17.24 -4.61 -14.06
CA SER A 122 17.11 -4.73 -15.52
C SER A 122 18.43 -5.00 -16.23
N ASP A 123 18.45 -6.03 -17.06
CA ASP A 123 19.57 -6.40 -17.94
C ASP A 123 19.40 -5.89 -19.38
N GLY A 124 18.36 -5.11 -19.65
CA GLY A 124 18.01 -4.61 -20.97
C GLY A 124 17.14 -5.53 -21.82
N THR A 125 16.90 -6.77 -21.36
CA THR A 125 16.15 -7.80 -22.08
C THR A 125 15.02 -8.42 -21.26
N ASN A 126 15.07 -8.33 -19.93
CA ASN A 126 13.99 -8.77 -19.05
C ASN A 126 12.86 -7.74 -18.96
N SER A 127 11.65 -8.23 -18.71
CA SER A 127 10.49 -7.38 -18.48
C SER A 127 10.62 -6.55 -17.20
N ILE A 128 10.19 -5.29 -17.26
CA ILE A 128 10.15 -4.37 -16.12
C ILE A 128 8.79 -3.71 -15.97
N LEU A 129 8.39 -3.46 -14.73
CA LEU A 129 7.37 -2.46 -14.41
C LEU A 129 8.10 -1.20 -13.98
N LEU A 130 8.19 -0.21 -14.89
CA LEU A 130 9.02 0.97 -14.70
C LEU A 130 8.46 1.88 -13.59
N MET A 131 9.23 2.04 -12.51
CA MET A 131 8.97 2.96 -11.41
C MET A 131 9.58 4.34 -11.72
N GLN A 132 8.93 5.11 -12.59
CA GLN A 132 9.40 6.42 -13.04
C GLN A 132 9.14 7.53 -12.02
N GLY A 133 9.83 8.67 -12.18
CA GLY A 133 9.59 9.87 -11.38
C GLY A 133 10.84 10.73 -11.29
N PRO A 134 10.81 11.80 -10.49
CA PRO A 134 11.95 12.67 -10.34
C PRO A 134 13.08 11.91 -9.62
N ARG A 135 14.33 12.22 -9.97
CA ARG A 135 15.47 11.77 -9.17
C ARG A 135 15.30 12.24 -7.72
N PRO A 136 15.56 11.37 -6.73
CA PRO A 136 15.39 11.74 -5.33
C PRO A 136 16.29 12.93 -4.98
N THR A 137 15.77 13.83 -4.14
CA THR A 137 16.48 15.02 -3.64
C THR A 137 16.40 15.06 -2.11
N LEU A 138 17.14 15.98 -1.49
CA LEU A 138 17.02 16.24 -0.05
C LEU A 138 16.13 17.47 0.20
N PRO A 139 15.25 17.45 1.20
CA PRO A 139 14.95 16.32 2.10
C PRO A 139 14.31 15.13 1.38
N ALA A 140 14.48 13.93 1.93
CA ALA A 140 13.85 12.71 1.41
C ALA A 140 12.32 12.84 1.36
N PHE A 141 11.65 11.97 0.60
CA PHE A 141 10.20 12.05 0.35
C PHE A 141 9.37 12.14 1.64
N TYR A 142 9.65 11.26 2.60
CA TYR A 142 9.29 11.42 4.00
C TYR A 142 10.45 12.10 4.74
N PRO A 143 10.34 13.41 5.05
CA PRO A 143 11.45 14.16 5.61
C PRO A 143 11.72 13.78 7.06
N LEU A 144 12.99 13.57 7.40
CA LEU A 144 13.40 13.31 8.79
C LEU A 144 13.05 14.49 9.71
N GLY A 145 12.74 14.18 10.98
CA GLY A 145 12.44 15.19 11.99
C GLY A 145 13.64 16.08 12.34
N PRO A 146 13.42 17.27 12.93
CA PRO A 146 14.46 18.28 13.13
C PRO A 146 15.62 17.85 14.08
N ASN A 147 15.39 16.85 14.93
CA ASN A 147 16.39 16.31 15.85
C ASN A 147 17.07 15.03 15.33
N MET A 148 16.73 14.61 14.11
CA MET A 148 17.35 13.49 13.44
C MET A 148 18.53 14.02 12.62
N CYS A 149 19.64 13.28 12.63
CA CYS A 149 20.84 13.57 11.84
C CYS A 149 20.49 13.94 10.37
N PRO A 150 21.34 14.74 9.68
CA PRO A 150 20.95 15.57 8.54
C PRO A 150 20.14 14.81 7.50
N ASN A 151 19.32 15.50 6.70
CA ASN A 151 18.29 14.97 5.78
C ASN A 151 18.57 13.65 5.02
N SER A 152 19.82 13.22 4.85
CA SER A 152 20.24 11.90 4.36
C SER A 152 20.09 10.74 5.37
N GLY A 153 19.94 11.02 6.67
CA GLY A 153 19.87 10.07 7.77
C GLY A 153 21.22 9.76 8.43
N MET A 154 22.35 9.88 7.73
CA MET A 154 23.66 9.54 8.29
C MET A 154 24.13 10.57 9.33
N CYS A 155 24.44 10.11 10.54
CA CYS A 155 24.93 10.96 11.62
C CYS A 155 26.39 11.38 11.43
N ALA A 156 26.75 12.52 12.02
CA ALA A 156 28.11 13.05 12.00
C ALA A 156 29.13 12.15 12.72
N ASP A 157 28.66 11.22 13.55
CA ASP A 157 29.49 10.19 14.19
C ASP A 157 29.98 9.12 13.20
N GLY A 158 29.39 9.05 11.99
CA GLY A 158 29.66 8.02 10.98
C GLY A 158 29.30 6.60 11.41
N ALA A 159 28.70 6.42 12.58
CA ALA A 159 28.44 5.14 13.22
C ALA A 159 26.95 4.86 13.37
N THR A 160 26.11 5.90 13.39
CA THR A 160 24.67 5.77 13.50
C THR A 160 23.94 6.50 12.38
N ARG A 161 22.67 6.13 12.18
CA ARG A 161 21.79 6.78 11.21
C ARG A 161 20.35 6.77 11.68
N TRP A 162 19.61 7.78 11.25
CA TRP A 162 18.16 7.83 11.34
C TRP A 162 17.54 7.36 10.04
N THR A 163 16.48 6.56 10.15
CA THR A 163 15.74 6.08 8.99
C THR A 163 14.28 6.47 9.11
N SER A 164 13.68 6.78 7.97
CA SER A 164 12.24 7.00 7.85
C SER A 164 11.73 5.96 6.87
N TRP A 165 11.67 4.72 7.36
CA TRP A 165 11.32 3.54 6.58
C TRP A 165 9.81 3.32 6.57
N PRO A 166 9.13 3.51 5.42
CA PRO A 166 7.72 3.16 5.29
C PRO A 166 7.56 1.64 5.30
N ASP A 167 7.13 1.08 6.43
CA ASP A 167 6.97 -0.36 6.60
C ASP A 167 5.63 -0.88 6.04
N SER A 168 4.68 0.01 5.81
CA SER A 168 3.42 -0.28 5.14
C SER A 168 3.18 0.69 3.98
N PRO A 169 2.39 0.30 2.96
CA PRO A 169 1.96 1.22 1.92
C PRO A 169 1.20 2.43 2.50
N PRO A 170 1.25 3.59 1.84
CA PRO A 170 0.39 4.71 2.17
C PRO A 170 -1.08 4.32 2.21
N MET A 171 -1.81 4.83 3.19
CA MET A 171 -3.25 4.64 3.32
C MET A 171 -3.98 5.76 2.60
N VAL A 172 -4.68 5.48 1.50
CA VAL A 172 -5.58 6.48 0.89
C VAL A 172 -6.81 6.63 1.78
N ALA A 173 -6.98 7.85 2.30
CA ALA A 173 -8.09 8.23 3.16
C ALA A 173 -9.27 8.75 2.34
N ASP A 174 -8.99 9.61 1.36
CA ASP A 174 -10.03 10.23 0.54
C ASP A 174 -9.55 10.44 -0.90
N THR A 175 -10.48 10.42 -1.83
CA THR A 175 -10.28 10.87 -3.21
C THR A 175 -11.44 11.79 -3.57
N ALA A 176 -11.14 13.08 -3.66
CA ALA A 176 -12.09 14.11 -4.00
C ALA A 176 -12.60 13.96 -5.45
N GLN A 177 -13.69 14.65 -5.77
CA GLN A 177 -14.34 14.59 -7.09
C GLN A 177 -13.43 15.03 -8.25
N ASP A 178 -12.48 15.91 -7.99
CA ASP A 178 -11.48 16.37 -8.96
C ASP A 178 -10.30 15.40 -9.12
N GLY A 179 -10.33 14.27 -8.40
CA GLY A 179 -9.27 13.27 -8.38
C GLY A 179 -8.16 13.56 -7.38
N THR A 180 -8.24 14.65 -6.61
CA THR A 180 -7.27 14.94 -5.55
C THR A 180 -7.34 13.86 -4.47
N VAL A 181 -6.20 13.21 -4.22
CA VAL A 181 -6.06 12.14 -3.24
C VAL A 181 -5.44 12.68 -1.97
N THR A 182 -6.04 12.34 -0.82
CA THR A 182 -5.42 12.51 0.50
C THR A 182 -5.07 11.14 1.06
N ALA A 183 -3.81 10.97 1.45
CA ALA A 183 -3.31 9.73 2.03
C ALA A 183 -2.46 10.00 3.28
N TYR A 184 -2.28 8.97 4.11
CA TYR A 184 -1.47 9.05 5.33
C TYR A 184 -0.51 7.88 5.43
N THR A 185 0.61 8.08 6.11
CA THR A 185 1.48 6.98 6.52
C THR A 185 2.06 7.25 7.90
N TRP A 186 2.31 6.16 8.63
CA TRP A 186 2.94 6.17 9.94
C TRP A 186 4.32 5.55 9.78
N VAL A 187 5.36 6.30 10.12
CA VAL A 187 6.73 5.87 9.91
C VAL A 187 7.49 5.94 11.23
N SER A 188 8.04 4.81 11.64
CA SER A 188 8.83 4.68 12.86
C SER A 188 10.10 5.53 12.76
N ASN A 189 10.40 6.25 13.83
CA ASN A 189 11.58 7.09 13.98
C ASN A 189 12.79 6.24 14.37
N ASN A 190 13.26 5.39 13.47
CA ASN A 190 14.31 4.42 13.78
C ASN A 190 15.68 5.10 13.86
N HIS A 191 16.34 4.99 15.02
CA HIS A 191 17.76 5.30 15.19
C HIS A 191 18.53 3.99 15.28
N MET A 192 19.51 3.78 14.41
CA MET A 192 20.20 2.51 14.28
C MET A 192 21.71 2.65 14.10
N SER A 193 22.42 1.58 14.44
CA SER A 193 23.84 1.41 14.10
C SER A 193 24.01 1.20 12.60
N SER A 194 24.86 2.00 11.96
CA SER A 194 25.17 1.88 10.54
C SER A 194 25.98 0.61 10.20
N THR A 195 26.60 -0.04 11.19
CA THR A 195 27.44 -1.24 10.99
C THR A 195 26.73 -2.53 11.34
N THR A 196 25.98 -2.55 12.44
CA THR A 196 25.31 -3.78 12.93
C THR A 196 23.84 -3.85 12.54
N LEU A 197 23.29 -2.75 12.00
CA LEU A 197 21.85 -2.57 11.74
C LEU A 197 20.96 -2.73 12.98
N GLU A 198 21.55 -2.71 14.17
CA GLU A 198 20.83 -2.77 15.43
C GLU A 198 20.06 -1.46 15.65
N VAL A 199 18.77 -1.58 15.95
CA VAL A 199 17.92 -0.46 16.35
C VAL A 199 18.28 -0.07 17.80
N LEU A 200 18.77 1.15 17.98
CA LEU A 200 19.26 1.67 19.26
C LEU A 200 18.11 2.06 20.21
N ILE A 201 16.94 2.33 19.64
CA ILE A 201 15.69 2.61 20.37
C ILE A 201 14.67 1.56 19.94
N PRO A 202 14.55 0.40 20.62
CA PRO A 202 13.76 -0.74 20.13
C PRO A 202 12.25 -0.47 19.96
N GLN A 203 11.72 0.59 20.57
CA GLN A 203 10.34 1.02 20.47
C GLN A 203 10.31 2.53 20.25
N PRO A 204 10.74 2.99 19.05
CA PRO A 204 10.89 4.41 18.79
C PRO A 204 9.53 5.11 18.77
N SER A 205 9.55 6.44 18.71
CA SER A 205 8.37 7.21 18.32
C SER A 205 7.99 6.96 16.86
N THR A 206 6.84 7.49 16.45
CA THR A 206 6.34 7.38 15.07
C THR A 206 5.89 8.73 14.56
N THR A 207 6.36 9.12 13.37
CA THR A 207 5.89 10.31 12.66
C THR A 207 4.64 9.97 11.85
N LEU A 208 3.60 10.81 11.92
CA LEU A 208 2.47 10.79 11.00
C LEU A 208 2.72 11.78 9.86
N TYR A 209 2.73 11.27 8.62
CA TYR A 209 2.78 12.10 7.42
C TYR A 209 1.42 12.11 6.72
N LYS A 210 1.10 13.27 6.15
CA LYS A 210 -0.01 13.46 5.22
C LYS A 210 0.54 13.71 3.82
N MET A 211 -0.02 12.99 2.86
CA MET A 211 0.21 13.16 1.43
C MET A 211 -1.02 13.78 0.78
N THR A 212 -0.80 14.75 -0.09
CA THR A 212 -1.83 15.29 -0.98
C THR A 212 -1.33 15.26 -2.41
N TYR A 213 -2.10 14.67 -3.31
CA TYR A 213 -1.78 14.57 -4.72
C TYR A 213 -2.98 14.96 -5.56
N THR A 214 -2.85 16.03 -6.34
CA THR A 214 -3.79 16.37 -7.40
C THR A 214 -3.20 15.87 -8.73
N PRO A 215 -3.96 15.12 -9.56
CA PRO A 215 -3.46 14.63 -10.84
C PRO A 215 -2.82 15.76 -11.67
N ASP A 216 -1.57 15.55 -12.07
CA ASP A 216 -0.79 16.52 -12.84
C ASP A 216 -0.44 15.97 -14.23
N ALA A 217 -0.31 16.87 -15.21
CA ALA A 217 0.12 16.51 -16.56
C ALA A 217 1.62 16.20 -16.62
N ASN A 218 2.41 16.74 -15.69
CA ASN A 218 3.81 16.42 -15.54
C ASN A 218 3.95 15.06 -14.80
N PRO A 219 4.46 14.02 -15.46
CA PRO A 219 4.56 12.68 -14.87
C PRO A 219 5.55 12.58 -13.70
N ASP A 220 6.40 13.60 -13.51
CA ASP A 220 7.42 13.65 -12.45
C ASP A 220 6.94 14.37 -11.19
N VAL A 221 5.69 14.82 -11.12
CA VAL A 221 5.14 15.39 -9.89
C VAL A 221 4.79 14.27 -8.92
N LEU A 222 5.47 14.27 -7.76
CA LEU A 222 5.14 13.41 -6.63
C LEU A 222 4.09 14.08 -5.72
N PRO A 223 3.39 13.31 -4.85
CA PRO A 223 2.52 13.90 -3.83
C PRO A 223 3.28 14.87 -2.92
N ALA A 224 2.62 15.95 -2.52
CA ALA A 224 3.15 16.82 -1.48
C ALA A 224 3.06 16.13 -0.13
N VAL A 225 4.18 16.04 0.60
CA VAL A 225 4.26 15.41 1.92
C VAL A 225 4.37 16.50 2.99
N THR A 226 3.56 16.39 4.03
CA THR A 226 3.61 17.25 5.22
C THR A 226 3.67 16.39 6.48
N THR A 227 4.45 16.83 7.45
CA THR A 227 4.47 16.22 8.78
C THR A 227 3.29 16.74 9.60
N VAL A 228 2.42 15.84 10.05
CA VAL A 228 1.30 16.17 10.95
C VAL A 228 1.80 16.27 12.39
N ASP A 229 2.51 15.23 12.83
CA ASP A 229 3.11 15.13 14.16
C ASP A 229 4.34 14.21 14.08
N VAL A 230 5.51 14.72 14.52
CA VAL A 230 6.78 13.95 14.54
C VAL A 230 6.79 12.86 15.61
N ASP A 231 5.87 12.92 16.57
CA ASP A 231 5.73 11.99 17.69
C ASP A 231 4.27 11.58 17.85
N PHE A 232 3.65 11.19 16.71
CA PHE A 232 2.24 10.79 16.69
C PHE A 232 1.98 9.59 17.61
N TRP A 233 2.85 8.59 17.59
CA TRP A 233 2.93 7.60 18.66
C TRP A 233 4.22 7.82 19.43
N ALA A 234 4.12 7.93 20.74
CA ALA A 234 5.30 8.14 21.58
C ALA A 234 6.18 6.89 21.65
N GLU A 235 7.43 7.07 22.06
CA GLU A 235 8.28 5.94 22.42
C GLU A 235 7.57 5.01 23.41
N HIS A 236 7.79 3.70 23.25
CA HIS A 236 7.14 2.65 24.05
C HIS A 236 5.62 2.54 23.90
N GLU A 237 4.99 3.25 22.95
CA GLU A 237 3.59 3.04 22.58
C GLU A 237 3.45 2.04 21.42
N ILE A 238 2.25 1.46 21.31
CA ILE A 238 1.89 0.69 20.11
C ILE A 238 1.78 1.66 18.94
N GLN A 239 2.58 1.41 17.92
CA GLN A 239 2.65 2.25 16.72
C GLN A 239 1.57 1.82 15.72
N TYR A 240 0.32 2.20 15.94
CA TYR A 240 -0.77 1.83 15.05
C TYR A 240 -0.60 2.45 13.65
N GLY A 241 -0.68 1.61 12.62
CA GLY A 241 -0.53 2.00 11.21
C GLY A 241 0.83 1.66 10.61
N THR A 242 1.87 1.48 11.43
CA THR A 242 3.21 1.10 10.94
C THR A 242 3.26 -0.34 10.45
N TYR A 243 2.57 -1.26 11.15
CA TYR A 243 2.47 -2.66 10.74
C TYR A 243 1.57 -2.85 9.52
N GLY A 244 0.57 -1.99 9.37
CA GLY A 244 -0.36 -2.03 8.26
C GLY A 244 -1.62 -1.25 8.53
N ASN A 245 -2.38 -0.99 7.48
CA ASN A 245 -3.56 -0.14 7.50
C ASN A 245 -4.55 -0.56 6.40
N VAL A 246 -5.82 -0.22 6.58
CA VAL A 246 -6.87 -0.39 5.56
C VAL A 246 -8.04 0.55 5.86
N VAL A 247 -8.58 1.21 4.83
CA VAL A 247 -9.82 1.98 4.94
C VAL A 247 -11.00 1.12 4.49
N LYS A 248 -12.06 1.09 5.30
CA LYS A 248 -13.34 0.47 4.89
C LYS A 248 -14.51 1.22 5.52
N GLY A 249 -15.38 1.76 4.67
CA GLY A 249 -16.46 2.63 5.10
C GLY A 249 -15.91 3.95 5.63
N GLU A 250 -16.41 4.40 6.78
CA GLU A 250 -16.02 5.68 7.39
C GLU A 250 -14.79 5.59 8.29
N TYR A 251 -14.19 4.39 8.43
CA TYR A 251 -13.07 4.15 9.35
C TYR A 251 -11.79 3.74 8.62
N ALA A 252 -10.69 4.30 9.10
CA ALA A 252 -9.35 3.76 8.92
C ALA A 252 -9.06 2.76 10.04
N TYR A 253 -8.65 1.54 9.68
CA TYR A 253 -8.21 0.49 10.59
C TYR A 253 -6.69 0.38 10.55
N LEU A 254 -6.05 0.47 11.71
CA LEU A 254 -4.61 0.66 11.86
C LEU A 254 -4.06 -0.45 12.75
N TYR A 255 -3.16 -1.27 12.21
CA TYR A 255 -2.54 -2.38 12.93
C TYR A 255 -1.17 -1.95 13.45
N GLY A 256 -0.82 -2.39 14.65
CA GLY A 256 0.47 -2.10 15.28
C GLY A 256 1.02 -3.32 16.02
N LEU A 257 2.35 -3.45 16.07
CA LEU A 257 3.00 -4.57 16.75
C LEU A 257 3.06 -4.35 18.28
N MET A 258 2.86 -5.44 19.01
CA MET A 258 3.00 -5.49 20.47
C MET A 258 4.32 -6.14 20.90
N LYS A 259 4.68 -6.00 22.19
CA LYS A 259 5.85 -6.65 22.81
C LYS A 259 5.38 -7.63 23.90
N PRO A 260 5.90 -8.86 23.99
CA PRO A 260 6.93 -9.49 23.18
C PRO A 260 6.45 -9.95 21.79
N GLY A 261 5.16 -9.84 21.48
CA GLY A 261 4.61 -10.17 20.18
C GLY A 261 3.09 -10.02 20.17
N GLY A 262 2.51 -10.12 18.97
CA GLY A 262 1.08 -9.89 18.73
C GLY A 262 0.82 -8.63 17.93
N VAL A 263 -0.40 -8.52 17.43
CA VAL A 263 -0.85 -7.39 16.61
C VAL A 263 -2.05 -6.77 17.28
N ALA A 264 -1.97 -5.49 17.62
CA ALA A 264 -3.09 -4.72 18.13
C ALA A 264 -3.76 -3.95 16.99
N LEU A 265 -5.03 -3.58 17.20
CA LEU A 265 -5.83 -2.84 16.24
C LEU A 265 -6.40 -1.56 16.87
N ALA A 266 -6.32 -0.47 16.12
CA ALA A 266 -7.05 0.76 16.36
C ALA A 266 -7.93 1.10 15.15
N ARG A 267 -8.93 1.94 15.36
CA ARG A 267 -9.68 2.59 14.29
C ARG A 267 -9.89 4.07 14.59
N VAL A 268 -10.06 4.84 13.54
CA VAL A 268 -10.40 6.27 13.61
C VAL A 268 -11.31 6.63 12.44
N PRO A 269 -12.28 7.54 12.61
CA PRO A 269 -12.98 8.12 11.47
C PRO A 269 -11.99 8.72 10.47
N VAL A 270 -12.21 8.49 9.17
CA VAL A 270 -11.29 8.90 8.10
C VAL A 270 -11.05 10.42 8.09
N ASP A 271 -12.05 11.20 8.46
CA ASP A 271 -11.98 12.66 8.57
C ASP A 271 -11.25 13.17 9.83
N SER A 272 -10.82 12.24 10.70
CA SER A 272 -10.30 12.51 12.04
C SER A 272 -8.93 11.87 12.30
N ILE A 273 -8.24 11.40 11.25
CA ILE A 273 -6.94 10.69 11.34
C ILE A 273 -5.89 11.52 12.09
N GLU A 274 -5.90 12.84 11.94
CA GLU A 274 -4.91 13.71 12.58
C GLU A 274 -5.18 13.93 14.10
N ASP A 275 -6.36 13.54 14.62
CA ASP A 275 -6.77 13.76 16.02
C ASP A 275 -6.73 12.45 16.84
N LYS A 276 -5.64 12.25 17.60
CA LYS A 276 -5.45 11.09 18.50
C LYS A 276 -6.61 10.88 19.49
N SER A 277 -7.37 11.92 19.85
CA SER A 277 -8.49 11.80 20.81
C SER A 277 -9.72 11.08 20.23
N LYS A 278 -9.79 10.91 18.91
CA LYS A 278 -10.86 10.23 18.19
C LYS A 278 -10.62 8.74 17.99
N TYR A 279 -9.42 8.27 18.33
CA TYR A 279 -9.04 6.88 18.12
C TYR A 279 -9.76 5.97 19.11
N GLU A 280 -10.19 4.82 18.61
CA GLU A 280 -10.70 3.70 19.39
C GLU A 280 -9.78 2.50 19.21
N TYR A 281 -9.57 1.74 20.28
CA TYR A 281 -8.65 0.60 20.35
C TYR A 281 -9.47 -0.66 20.61
N TYR A 282 -9.12 -1.75 19.94
CA TYR A 282 -9.79 -3.03 20.14
C TYR A 282 -9.13 -3.78 21.30
N VAL A 283 -9.83 -3.86 22.43
CA VAL A 283 -9.33 -4.45 23.68
C VAL A 283 -10.39 -5.37 24.27
N LEU A 284 -10.02 -6.62 24.58
CA LEU A 284 -10.90 -7.64 25.16
C LEU A 284 -12.22 -7.80 24.40
N GLY A 285 -12.16 -7.80 23.07
CA GLY A 285 -13.33 -7.96 22.21
C GLY A 285 -14.21 -6.71 22.05
N ASN A 286 -13.78 -5.55 22.55
CA ASN A 286 -14.56 -4.32 22.55
C ASN A 286 -13.75 -3.11 22.06
N TRP A 287 -14.42 -2.17 21.40
CA TRP A 287 -13.84 -0.87 21.07
C TRP A 287 -13.86 0.05 22.30
N THR A 288 -12.71 0.62 22.64
CA THR A 288 -12.55 1.53 23.79
C THR A 288 -11.69 2.74 23.41
N ARG A 289 -11.85 3.87 24.10
CA ARG A 289 -10.97 5.04 23.94
C ARG A 289 -9.70 4.97 24.79
N THR A 290 -9.60 3.97 25.67
CA THR A 290 -8.41 3.77 26.50
C THR A 290 -7.38 2.97 25.70
N LYS A 291 -6.27 3.62 25.36
CA LYS A 291 -5.15 2.98 24.68
C LYS A 291 -4.53 1.89 25.57
N PRO A 292 -4.38 0.65 25.08
CA PRO A 292 -3.69 -0.40 25.83
C PRO A 292 -2.17 -0.13 25.88
N THR A 293 -1.50 -0.71 26.86
CA THR A 293 -0.03 -0.71 26.92
C THR A 293 0.54 -1.72 25.92
N ILE A 294 1.74 -1.45 25.39
CA ILE A 294 2.39 -2.29 24.38
C ILE A 294 2.71 -3.72 24.86
N ASP A 295 2.76 -3.93 26.17
CA ASP A 295 3.10 -5.19 26.83
C ASP A 295 1.87 -6.05 27.23
N ASN A 296 0.65 -5.56 27.03
CA ASN A 296 -0.58 -6.27 27.42
C ASN A 296 -1.22 -7.05 26.27
N ALA A 297 -0.47 -7.98 25.68
CA ALA A 297 -0.94 -8.78 24.55
C ALA A 297 -2.21 -9.59 24.87
N ALA A 298 -2.36 -10.06 26.11
CA ALA A 298 -3.54 -10.80 26.54
C ALA A 298 -4.84 -10.01 26.40
N ALA A 299 -4.78 -8.67 26.52
CA ALA A 299 -5.94 -7.81 26.39
C ALA A 299 -6.14 -7.27 24.96
N ALA A 300 -5.06 -6.92 24.25
CA ALA A 300 -5.16 -6.12 23.02
C ALA A 300 -4.75 -6.84 21.74
N ALA A 301 -4.14 -8.04 21.82
CA ALA A 301 -3.76 -8.75 20.60
C ALA A 301 -4.99 -9.29 19.86
N VAL A 302 -5.09 -8.96 18.57
CA VAL A 302 -6.02 -9.56 17.63
C VAL A 302 -5.41 -10.89 17.14
N PRO A 303 -6.01 -12.04 17.50
CA PRO A 303 -5.45 -13.33 17.13
C PRO A 303 -5.36 -13.48 15.61
N ASN A 304 -4.22 -13.99 15.12
CA ASN A 304 -3.97 -14.29 13.72
C ASN A 304 -4.06 -13.10 12.73
N ALA A 305 -4.08 -11.85 13.19
CA ALA A 305 -4.04 -10.66 12.33
C ALA A 305 -2.64 -10.45 11.73
N GLY A 306 -2.24 -11.34 10.84
CA GLY A 306 -0.88 -11.42 10.29
C GLY A 306 0.05 -12.32 11.12
N THR A 307 1.34 -12.21 10.84
CA THR A 307 2.41 -13.08 11.39
C THR A 307 3.49 -12.28 12.12
N THR A 308 3.26 -10.99 12.35
CA THR A 308 4.22 -10.00 12.87
C THR A 308 5.41 -9.67 11.95
N GLY A 309 5.54 -10.33 10.79
CA GLY A 309 6.43 -9.87 9.71
C GLY A 309 5.71 -8.90 8.78
N GLN A 310 6.47 -8.15 7.99
CA GLN A 310 5.93 -7.12 7.10
C GLN A 310 4.92 -7.69 6.09
N GLY A 311 3.89 -6.92 5.75
CA GLY A 311 2.88 -7.31 4.78
C GLY A 311 1.85 -6.20 4.52
N THR A 312 0.87 -6.51 3.66
CA THR A 312 -0.20 -5.59 3.29
C THR A 312 -1.53 -6.07 3.86
N PHE A 313 -2.25 -5.17 4.53
CA PHE A 313 -3.67 -5.35 4.83
C PHE A 313 -4.51 -4.69 3.74
N TYR A 314 -5.59 -5.34 3.33
CA TYR A 314 -6.57 -4.75 2.42
C TYR A 314 -7.94 -5.38 2.59
N TYR A 315 -8.97 -4.72 2.07
CA TYR A 315 -10.32 -5.29 1.97
C TYR A 315 -10.57 -5.75 0.55
N SER A 316 -10.84 -7.04 0.36
CA SER A 316 -11.26 -7.58 -0.92
C SER A 316 -12.76 -7.41 -1.09
N GLU A 317 -13.18 -6.47 -1.95
CA GLU A 317 -14.60 -6.29 -2.29
C GLU A 317 -15.18 -7.56 -2.92
N ARG A 318 -14.41 -8.28 -3.74
CA ARG A 318 -14.87 -9.51 -4.36
C ARG A 318 -15.16 -10.61 -3.34
N ALA A 319 -14.27 -10.78 -2.36
CA ALA A 319 -14.41 -11.79 -1.32
C ALA A 319 -15.24 -11.31 -0.12
N GLN A 320 -15.58 -10.02 -0.06
CA GLN A 320 -16.18 -9.36 1.09
C GLN A 320 -15.42 -9.66 2.40
N SER A 321 -14.07 -9.64 2.33
CA SER A 321 -13.20 -10.11 3.40
C SER A 321 -11.97 -9.22 3.53
N TYR A 322 -11.56 -8.97 4.77
CA TYR A 322 -10.25 -8.43 5.09
C TYR A 322 -9.20 -9.50 4.83
N VAL A 323 -8.07 -9.08 4.26
CA VAL A 323 -6.97 -9.96 3.90
C VAL A 323 -5.68 -9.32 4.37
N TRP A 324 -4.78 -10.15 4.90
CA TRP A 324 -3.38 -9.81 5.09
C TRP A 324 -2.53 -10.80 4.30
N ILE A 325 -1.56 -10.28 3.55
CA ILE A 325 -0.53 -11.09 2.88
C ILE A 325 0.84 -10.50 3.19
N GLY A 326 1.78 -11.33 3.64
CA GLY A 326 3.12 -10.88 3.99
C GLY A 326 4.07 -11.98 4.44
N GLN A 327 5.20 -11.57 4.99
CA GLN A 327 6.26 -12.45 5.47
C GLN A 327 5.97 -12.92 6.90
N ALA A 328 6.31 -14.16 7.25
CA ALA A 328 6.36 -14.58 8.66
C ALA A 328 7.60 -14.01 9.36
N SER A 329 7.47 -13.37 10.54
CA SER A 329 8.64 -13.01 11.34
C SER A 329 9.18 -14.23 12.11
N PRO A 330 10.51 -14.44 12.24
CA PRO A 330 11.62 -13.63 11.71
C PRO A 330 12.19 -14.18 10.38
N SER A 331 11.35 -14.76 9.51
CA SER A 331 11.79 -15.35 8.25
C SER A 331 12.48 -14.31 7.35
N VAL A 332 13.48 -14.76 6.61
CA VAL A 332 14.21 -13.99 5.59
C VAL A 332 14.07 -14.65 4.21
N TRP A 333 13.01 -15.43 4.04
CA TRP A 333 12.66 -16.12 2.81
C TRP A 333 11.47 -15.46 2.14
N ALA A 334 11.36 -15.59 0.81
CA ALA A 334 10.24 -15.11 0.01
C ALA A 334 8.97 -15.98 0.17
N ASP A 335 8.64 -16.37 1.41
CA ASP A 335 7.46 -17.14 1.77
C ASP A 335 6.31 -16.20 2.15
N PHE A 336 5.33 -16.08 1.27
CA PHE A 336 4.13 -15.27 1.46
C PHE A 336 3.07 -16.08 2.20
N TYR A 337 2.71 -15.62 3.39
CA TYR A 337 1.60 -16.15 4.16
C TYR A 337 0.36 -15.28 3.95
N VAL A 338 -0.82 -15.90 4.02
CA VAL A 338 -2.11 -15.21 3.94
C VAL A 338 -2.97 -15.55 5.16
N THR A 339 -3.74 -14.57 5.60
CA THR A 339 -4.86 -14.74 6.54
C THR A 339 -6.01 -13.82 6.15
N THR A 340 -7.22 -14.23 6.48
CA THR A 340 -8.44 -13.51 6.11
C THR A 340 -9.38 -13.38 7.31
N ALA A 341 -10.26 -12.38 7.28
CA ALA A 341 -11.30 -12.17 8.27
C ALA A 341 -12.57 -11.55 7.66
N PRO A 342 -13.74 -11.78 8.27
CA PRO A 342 -14.97 -11.07 7.88
C PRO A 342 -15.00 -9.61 8.37
N SER A 343 -14.27 -9.31 9.46
CA SER A 343 -14.14 -7.97 10.06
C SER A 343 -12.66 -7.65 10.34
N ALA A 344 -12.30 -6.38 10.48
CA ALA A 344 -10.92 -5.95 10.74
C ALA A 344 -10.37 -6.54 12.06
N GLU A 345 -11.23 -6.67 13.06
CA GLU A 345 -10.92 -7.27 14.36
C GLU A 345 -10.97 -8.81 14.38
N GLY A 346 -11.31 -9.44 13.25
CA GLY A 346 -11.40 -10.90 13.12
C GLY A 346 -12.83 -11.46 13.14
N PRO A 347 -13.00 -12.77 13.38
CA PRO A 347 -11.94 -13.74 13.63
C PRO A 347 -11.05 -13.94 12.39
N TRP A 348 -9.75 -13.73 12.54
CA TRP A 348 -8.78 -14.01 11.49
C TRP A 348 -8.46 -15.51 11.43
N THR A 349 -8.40 -16.07 10.22
CA THR A 349 -7.96 -17.46 10.00
C THR A 349 -6.52 -17.65 10.48
N THR A 350 -6.12 -18.87 10.86
CA THR A 350 -4.69 -19.13 11.08
C THR A 350 -3.89 -18.84 9.79
N PRO A 351 -2.80 -18.06 9.84
CA PRO A 351 -2.01 -17.78 8.65
C PRO A 351 -1.48 -19.06 8.02
N TYR A 352 -1.52 -19.14 6.69
CA TYR A 352 -1.01 -20.29 5.93
C TYR A 352 -0.21 -19.83 4.72
N LEU A 353 0.72 -20.65 4.27
CA LEU A 353 1.57 -20.35 3.11
C LEU A 353 0.70 -20.27 1.85
N LEU A 354 0.79 -19.14 1.14
CA LEU A 354 0.13 -18.88 -0.13
C LEU A 354 1.07 -19.15 -1.31
N TYR A 355 2.30 -18.66 -1.24
CA TYR A 355 3.28 -18.68 -2.32
C TYR A 355 4.71 -18.59 -1.78
N SER A 356 5.67 -19.19 -2.50
CA SER A 356 7.10 -19.05 -2.24
C SER A 356 7.81 -18.56 -3.51
N GLY A 357 8.50 -17.43 -3.42
CA GLY A 357 9.27 -16.83 -4.50
C GLY A 357 10.74 -17.25 -4.53
N PRO A 358 11.47 -16.96 -5.62
CA PRO A 358 12.92 -17.09 -5.63
C PRO A 358 13.58 -16.10 -4.65
N ASN A 359 14.72 -16.52 -4.11
CA ASN A 359 15.51 -15.71 -3.18
C ASN A 359 16.80 -15.20 -3.85
N GLY A 360 17.38 -14.14 -3.32
CA GLY A 360 18.76 -13.76 -3.62
C GLY A 360 19.78 -14.70 -2.95
N ASP A 361 21.06 -14.35 -3.04
CA ASP A 361 22.17 -15.14 -2.47
C ASP A 361 22.94 -14.44 -1.34
N GLY A 362 22.42 -13.29 -0.87
CA GLY A 362 22.92 -12.55 0.29
C GLY A 362 22.46 -13.12 1.64
N ASP A 363 22.88 -12.48 2.74
CA ASP A 363 22.58 -12.95 4.12
C ASP A 363 21.12 -12.70 4.55
N LEU A 364 20.45 -11.73 3.92
CA LEU A 364 19.01 -11.48 4.01
C LEU A 364 18.40 -11.70 2.62
N PRO A 365 18.33 -12.95 2.14
CA PRO A 365 18.18 -13.21 0.71
C PRO A 365 16.82 -12.75 0.16
N SER A 366 15.79 -12.65 1.02
CA SER A 366 14.52 -11.97 0.72
C SER A 366 13.88 -11.31 1.94
N TYR A 367 13.30 -10.13 1.77
CA TYR A 367 12.55 -9.44 2.82
C TYR A 367 11.55 -8.44 2.24
N SER A 368 10.73 -7.85 3.11
CA SER A 368 9.74 -6.83 2.73
C SER A 368 8.74 -7.29 1.68
N LEU A 369 8.14 -8.45 1.96
CA LEU A 369 7.07 -9.03 1.16
C LEU A 369 5.82 -8.16 1.25
N GLN A 370 5.32 -7.71 0.11
CA GLN A 370 4.15 -6.83 0.00
C GLN A 370 3.16 -7.41 -1.00
N ALA A 371 1.88 -7.22 -0.74
CA ALA A 371 0.81 -7.41 -1.72
C ALA A 371 0.32 -6.07 -2.26
N HIS A 372 -0.11 -6.06 -3.52
CA HIS A 372 -0.49 -4.85 -4.25
C HIS A 372 -1.90 -4.98 -4.82
N PRO A 373 -2.93 -4.91 -3.96
CA PRO A 373 -4.33 -5.03 -4.39
C PRO A 373 -4.72 -3.95 -5.40
N ASP A 374 -4.07 -2.79 -5.32
CA ASP A 374 -4.31 -1.65 -6.19
C ASP A 374 -3.88 -1.85 -7.64
N LEU A 375 -2.96 -2.80 -7.89
CA LEU A 375 -2.57 -3.19 -9.25
C LEU A 375 -3.60 -4.10 -9.93
N LEU A 376 -4.60 -4.59 -9.19
CA LEU A 376 -5.63 -5.47 -9.74
C LEU A 376 -6.64 -4.68 -10.58
N ARG A 377 -7.07 -5.30 -11.66
CA ARG A 377 -8.28 -4.92 -12.39
C ARG A 377 -9.50 -5.49 -11.67
N GLU A 378 -10.67 -4.92 -11.94
CA GLU A 378 -11.94 -5.33 -11.32
C GLU A 378 -12.24 -6.83 -11.49
N TYR A 379 -11.84 -7.40 -12.62
CA TYR A 379 -12.09 -8.80 -12.98
C TYR A 379 -10.93 -9.76 -12.66
N ASP A 380 -9.82 -9.27 -12.12
CA ASP A 380 -8.72 -10.14 -11.73
C ASP A 380 -9.14 -11.05 -10.56
N ASP A 381 -8.58 -12.27 -10.55
CA ASP A 381 -8.86 -13.30 -9.56
C ASP A 381 -7.56 -13.78 -8.93
N GLY A 382 -6.86 -12.84 -8.30
CA GLY A 382 -5.52 -13.06 -7.83
C GLY A 382 -5.00 -11.87 -7.06
N ILE A 383 -3.68 -11.85 -6.89
CA ILE A 383 -2.97 -10.76 -6.23
C ILE A 383 -1.59 -10.58 -6.87
N TYR A 384 -1.16 -9.33 -6.99
CA TYR A 384 0.22 -9.00 -7.31
C TYR A 384 1.05 -8.96 -6.02
N LEU A 385 2.20 -9.64 -6.04
CA LEU A 385 3.13 -9.73 -4.92
C LEU A 385 4.50 -9.21 -5.33
N THR A 386 5.16 -8.49 -4.43
CA THR A 386 6.58 -8.14 -4.57
C THR A 386 7.35 -8.41 -3.28
N TRP A 387 8.66 -8.50 -3.40
CA TRP A 387 9.59 -8.58 -2.28
C TRP A 387 10.94 -8.01 -2.70
N THR A 388 11.79 -7.68 -1.73
CA THR A 388 13.17 -7.29 -1.99
C THR A 388 14.04 -8.54 -2.01
N GLN A 389 14.75 -8.76 -3.11
CA GLN A 389 15.85 -9.72 -3.19
C GLN A 389 17.17 -8.99 -2.95
N TYR A 390 17.99 -9.56 -2.07
CA TYR A 390 19.33 -9.08 -1.81
C TYR A 390 20.36 -10.11 -2.26
N PHE A 391 21.30 -9.65 -3.07
CA PHE A 391 22.39 -10.45 -3.61
C PHE A 391 23.70 -10.03 -2.98
N LYS A 392 24.67 -10.95 -2.97
CA LYS A 392 26.05 -10.59 -2.66
C LYS A 392 26.55 -9.59 -3.69
N PRO A 393 27.39 -8.61 -3.30
CA PRO A 393 27.97 -7.65 -4.24
C PRO A 393 28.73 -8.29 -5.41
N SER A 394 29.25 -9.51 -5.24
CA SER A 394 29.90 -10.30 -6.30
C SER A 394 28.94 -10.85 -7.35
N THR A 395 27.66 -10.95 -7.02
CA THR A 395 26.59 -11.49 -7.87
C THR A 395 25.83 -10.34 -8.50
N TYR A 396 25.36 -9.39 -7.69
CA TYR A 396 24.65 -8.21 -8.16
C TYR A 396 24.71 -7.09 -7.10
N THR A 397 24.88 -5.85 -7.54
CA THR A 397 25.20 -4.68 -6.68
C THR A 397 23.99 -3.84 -6.30
N ALA A 398 22.78 -4.24 -6.70
CA ALA A 398 21.53 -3.54 -6.43
C ALA A 398 20.48 -4.48 -5.84
N TYR A 399 19.43 -3.90 -5.29
CA TYR A 399 18.22 -4.63 -4.93
C TYR A 399 17.44 -5.00 -6.20
N VAL A 400 16.76 -6.15 -6.17
CA VAL A 400 15.80 -6.55 -7.20
C VAL A 400 14.44 -6.70 -6.54
N THR A 401 13.39 -6.18 -7.18
CA THR A 401 12.01 -6.29 -6.70
C THR A 401 11.16 -7.06 -7.71
N PRO A 402 11.10 -8.40 -7.62
CA PRO A 402 10.27 -9.19 -8.53
C PRO A 402 8.78 -8.87 -8.38
N LEU A 403 8.04 -8.89 -9.48
CA LEU A 403 6.58 -8.79 -9.54
C LEU A 403 6.00 -10.13 -9.98
N VAL A 404 5.25 -10.77 -9.09
CA VAL A 404 4.54 -12.02 -9.38
C VAL A 404 3.05 -11.77 -9.33
N TYR A 405 2.30 -12.34 -10.28
CA TYR A 405 0.85 -12.47 -10.17
C TYR A 405 0.49 -13.89 -9.72
N VAL A 406 -0.20 -14.00 -8.59
CA VAL A 406 -0.71 -15.26 -8.04
C VAL A 406 -2.22 -15.30 -8.27
N SER A 407 -2.69 -16.16 -9.16
CA SER A 407 -4.12 -16.39 -9.38
C SER A 407 -4.69 -17.32 -8.31
N PHE A 408 -5.96 -17.15 -7.93
CA PHE A 408 -6.64 -17.98 -6.94
C PHE A 408 -7.52 -19.09 -7.57
N VAL A 409 -7.90 -20.07 -6.73
CA VAL A 409 -8.87 -21.15 -7.02
C VAL A 409 -10.27 -20.78 -6.55
#